data_AF-A0A9W6HA76-F1
#
_entry.id   AF-A0A9W6HA76-F1
#
_cell.length_a   1.000
_cell.length_b   1.000
_cell.length_c   1.000
_cell.angle_alpha   90.00
_cell.angle_beta   90.00
_cell.angle_gamma   90.00
#
_symmetry.space_group_name_H-M   'P 1'
#
loop_
_entity.id
_entity.type
_entity.pdbx_description
1 polymer ?
#
loop_
_entity_poly.entity_id
_entity_poly.type
_entity_poly.pdbx_seq_one_letter_code
_entity_poly.pdbx_strand_id
1 'polypeptide(L)'
;MITAGTAAAHAVTHPKATRNLLIVVAVLVLVVPASLVALPVTMVLAMGANGFGSGGVCGGSAPSVAVGQSVDGYGPDQLRIAATIVTVGQQMNIPPHGQTLALMVAIGESGLRNLDHGDAVDNTTIGVFQQGAGYGTPAQRMDPATAAAAFYRRMLHVPGWQTTAPTLVAHAVQINADPNHYAPFWTPAQHVLAALTGATAGACQIPADARAAAAVLVQAIQAKKLNFLEARYQQQVINMANGTDPNCVIDAHVLQLIVVAVQSFQQVGISDLNRRCTGTTPGAGTKSAHWKGKAVDFYALNRRSLTGADDLSIQLIHVLDPYAPHGSSAGQSDCRAQAGVALGPTMNITHTFADTCNHQHIQVP
;
A
#
# COMPACT_ATOMS: atom_id res chain seq x y z
N MET A 1 73.46 66.16 19.15
CA MET A 1 72.39 67.11 19.49
C MET A 1 71.41 67.19 18.34
N ILE A 2 70.35 66.37 18.33
CA ILE A 2 69.09 66.65 17.60
C ILE A 2 67.98 66.01 18.44
N THR A 3 67.10 66.86 18.94
CA THR A 3 66.00 66.57 19.86
C THR A 3 64.88 65.76 19.19
N ALA A 4 64.43 64.70 19.87
CA ALA A 4 63.25 63.92 19.47
C ALA A 4 61.97 64.74 19.69
N GLY A 5 61.30 65.10 18.60
CA GLY A 5 59.97 65.69 18.62
C GLY A 5 58.90 64.62 18.82
N THR A 6 58.20 64.69 19.94
CA THR A 6 57.03 63.86 20.26
C THR A 6 55.85 64.24 19.37
N ALA A 7 55.48 63.38 18.42
CA ALA A 7 54.20 63.46 17.72
C ALA A 7 53.11 62.81 18.57
N ALA A 8 52.22 63.64 19.12
CA ALA A 8 51.05 63.19 19.86
C ALA A 8 50.09 62.43 18.92
N ALA A 9 49.89 61.14 19.18
CA ALA A 9 48.82 60.37 18.55
C ALA A 9 47.47 60.98 18.94
N HIS A 10 46.82 61.65 17.97
CA HIS A 10 45.44 62.07 18.12
C HIS A 10 44.56 60.82 18.21
N ALA A 11 44.15 60.48 19.43
CA ALA A 11 43.13 59.47 19.66
C ALA A 11 41.83 59.98 19.05
N VAL A 12 41.44 59.41 17.90
CA VAL A 12 40.12 59.66 17.29
C VAL A 12 39.08 59.04 18.20
N THR A 13 38.50 59.88 19.08
CA THR A 13 37.39 59.46 19.93
C THR A 13 36.13 59.39 19.08
N HIS A 14 35.75 58.17 18.67
CA HIS A 14 34.48 57.94 18.00
C HIS A 14 33.33 58.30 18.96
N PRO A 15 32.40 59.21 18.57
CA PRO A 15 31.25 59.55 19.41
C PRO A 15 30.45 58.28 19.73
N LYS A 16 29.92 58.19 20.97
CA LYS A 16 29.21 56.99 21.48
C LYS A 16 28.16 56.45 20.50
N ALA A 17 27.51 57.33 19.74
CA ALA A 17 26.56 56.97 18.68
C ALA A 17 27.17 56.11 17.56
N THR A 18 28.37 56.45 17.06
CA THR A 18 29.06 55.66 16.02
C THR A 18 29.57 54.32 16.55
N ARG A 19 30.00 54.25 17.81
CA ARG A 19 30.39 52.98 18.45
C ARG A 19 29.17 52.06 18.65
N ASN A 20 28.04 52.62 19.07
CA ASN A 20 26.81 51.86 19.24
C ASN A 20 26.24 51.38 17.89
N LEU A 21 26.34 52.20 16.84
CA LEU A 21 25.90 51.82 15.48
C LEU A 21 26.74 50.67 14.91
N LEU A 22 28.06 50.70 15.07
CA LEU A 22 28.95 49.63 14.62
C LEU A 22 28.69 48.31 15.38
N ILE A 23 28.41 48.38 16.69
CA ILE A 23 28.04 47.20 17.49
C ILE A 23 26.70 46.63 17.01
N VAL A 24 25.69 47.47 16.77
CA VAL A 24 24.38 47.03 16.28
C VAL A 24 24.48 46.39 14.89
N VAL A 25 25.27 46.97 13.98
CA VAL A 25 25.50 46.40 12.64
C VAL A 25 26.28 45.09 12.72
N ALA A 26 27.31 44.98 13.56
CA ALA A 26 28.06 43.73 13.74
C ALA A 26 27.19 42.62 14.36
N VAL A 27 26.32 42.95 15.32
CA VAL A 27 25.34 42.00 15.88
C VAL A 27 24.33 41.56 14.83
N LEU A 28 23.80 42.48 14.00
CA LEU A 28 22.89 42.15 12.91
C LEU A 28 23.55 41.24 11.86
N VAL A 29 24.81 41.50 11.48
CA VAL A 29 25.51 40.75 10.43
C VAL A 29 25.99 39.37 10.90
N LEU A 30 26.32 39.19 12.18
CA LEU A 30 26.78 37.89 12.72
C LEU A 30 25.67 37.05 13.34
N VAL A 31 24.73 37.67 14.08
CA VAL A 31 23.71 36.95 14.84
C VAL A 31 22.52 36.57 13.96
N VAL A 32 22.14 37.39 12.97
CA VAL A 32 20.98 37.09 12.12
C VAL A 32 21.23 35.88 11.20
N PRO A 33 22.38 35.74 10.51
CA PRO A 33 22.63 34.53 9.72
C PRO A 33 22.83 33.29 10.59
N ALA A 34 23.50 33.42 11.73
CA ALA A 34 23.70 32.31 12.66
C ALA A 34 22.38 31.83 13.29
N SER A 35 21.45 32.73 13.59
CA SER A 35 20.11 32.34 14.11
C SER A 35 19.19 31.79 13.02
N LEU A 36 19.27 32.29 11.78
CA LEU A 36 18.52 31.74 10.63
C LEU A 36 18.97 30.33 10.21
N VAL A 37 20.21 29.93 10.52
CA VAL A 37 20.73 28.58 10.24
C VAL A 37 20.71 27.66 11.46
N ALA A 38 20.86 28.18 12.68
CA ALA A 38 20.83 27.34 13.90
C ALA A 38 19.41 26.94 14.33
N LEU A 39 18.40 27.80 14.17
CA LEU A 39 17.02 27.51 14.58
C LEU A 39 16.34 26.38 13.76
N PRO A 40 16.54 26.24 12.44
CA PRO A 40 16.05 25.08 11.71
C PRO A 40 16.82 23.79 12.04
N VAL A 41 18.14 23.88 12.30
CA VAL A 41 18.99 22.69 12.50
C VAL A 41 18.73 22.05 13.87
N THR A 42 18.49 22.81 14.93
CA THR A 42 18.09 22.24 16.23
C THR A 42 16.66 21.73 16.26
N MET A 43 15.75 22.27 15.43
CA MET A 43 14.38 21.75 15.30
C MET A 43 14.36 20.42 14.51
N VAL A 44 15.27 20.24 13.54
CA VAL A 44 15.44 18.96 12.83
C VAL A 44 16.08 17.87 13.72
N LEU A 45 16.98 18.24 14.64
CA LEU A 45 17.62 17.28 15.57
C LEU A 45 16.80 16.97 16.84
N ALA A 46 15.80 17.78 17.20
CA ALA A 46 14.90 17.51 18.33
C ALA A 46 13.60 16.74 17.94
N MET A 47 13.35 16.54 16.65
CA MET A 47 12.23 15.71 16.14
C MET A 47 12.57 14.22 16.01
N GLY A 48 13.72 13.78 16.55
CA GLY A 48 14.20 12.41 16.46
C GLY A 48 13.76 11.46 17.57
N ALA A 49 12.92 11.87 18.53
CA ALA A 49 12.64 11.04 19.70
C ALA A 49 11.18 10.91 20.15
N ASN A 50 10.21 11.69 19.64
CA ASN A 50 8.80 11.48 19.99
C ASN A 50 7.84 11.96 18.90
N GLY A 51 7.19 11.01 18.23
CA GLY A 51 5.85 11.19 17.66
C GLY A 51 5.74 11.62 16.20
N PHE A 52 5.86 10.67 15.28
CA PHE A 52 4.91 10.61 14.16
C PHE A 52 3.86 9.56 14.51
N GLY A 53 2.71 10.04 15.00
CA GLY A 53 1.49 9.27 14.94
C GLY A 53 1.11 9.13 13.46
N SER A 54 1.56 8.04 12.83
CA SER A 54 1.14 7.65 11.49
C SER A 54 -0.34 7.29 11.54
N GLY A 55 -1.19 8.25 11.20
CA GLY A 55 -2.54 7.98 10.73
C GLY A 55 -2.44 7.18 9.43
N GLY A 56 -2.58 5.86 9.55
CA GLY A 56 -2.47 4.91 8.44
C GLY A 56 -1.59 3.72 8.80
N VAL A 57 -2.10 2.81 9.63
CA VAL A 57 -1.58 1.45 9.76
C VAL A 57 -1.55 0.84 8.35
N CYS A 58 -0.41 0.28 7.94
CA CYS A 58 0.00 -0.16 6.58
C CYS A 58 0.96 0.76 5.80
N GLY A 59 1.75 1.61 6.46
CA GLY A 59 3.09 1.87 5.94
C GLY A 59 3.89 0.58 6.06
N GLY A 60 4.14 -0.11 4.93
CA GLY A 60 4.79 -1.42 4.92
C GLY A 60 6.04 -1.42 5.80
N SER A 61 6.14 -2.39 6.70
CA SER A 61 7.38 -2.60 7.46
C SER A 61 8.53 -2.70 6.46
N ALA A 62 9.68 -2.13 6.83
CA ALA A 62 10.89 -2.29 6.04
C ALA A 62 11.08 -3.78 5.72
N PRO A 63 11.23 -4.17 4.44
CA PRO A 63 11.38 -5.56 4.07
C PRO A 63 12.56 -6.19 4.82
N SER A 64 12.35 -7.34 5.45
CA SER A 64 13.39 -8.02 6.22
C SER A 64 13.50 -9.49 5.83
N VAL A 65 14.72 -10.01 5.85
CA VAL A 65 15.02 -11.42 5.57
C VAL A 65 15.68 -12.03 6.80
N ALA A 66 15.01 -12.98 7.44
CA ALA A 66 15.57 -13.70 8.57
C ALA A 66 16.63 -14.72 8.12
N VAL A 67 17.55 -15.04 9.03
CA VAL A 67 18.61 -16.03 8.77
C VAL A 67 17.96 -17.39 8.49
N GLY A 68 18.27 -18.00 7.35
CA GLY A 68 17.73 -19.29 6.93
C GLY A 68 16.28 -19.25 6.43
N GLN A 69 15.69 -18.07 6.25
CA GLN A 69 14.33 -17.93 5.72
C GLN A 69 14.22 -18.51 4.30
N SER A 70 13.15 -19.25 4.06
CA SER A 70 12.75 -19.75 2.74
C SER A 70 11.25 -19.57 2.56
N VAL A 71 10.82 -19.20 1.36
CA VAL A 71 9.41 -19.00 1.00
C VAL A 71 9.21 -19.61 -0.36
N ASP A 72 8.29 -20.56 -0.51
CA ASP A 72 8.01 -21.26 -1.80
C ASP A 72 9.26 -21.77 -2.54
N GLY A 73 10.29 -22.19 -1.78
CA GLY A 73 11.55 -22.66 -2.34
C GLY A 73 12.57 -21.57 -2.69
N TYR A 74 12.25 -20.28 -2.50
CA TYR A 74 13.20 -19.17 -2.62
C TYR A 74 14.00 -19.00 -1.33
N GLY A 75 15.33 -19.16 -1.44
CA GLY A 75 16.24 -19.05 -0.30
C GLY A 75 16.64 -17.61 0.04
N PRO A 76 17.47 -17.40 1.09
CA PRO A 76 17.79 -16.08 1.63
C PRO A 76 18.37 -15.08 0.61
N ASP A 77 19.18 -15.53 -0.36
CA ASP A 77 19.77 -14.64 -1.36
C ASP A 77 18.73 -14.13 -2.38
N GLN A 78 17.80 -15.00 -2.78
CA GLN A 78 16.66 -14.63 -3.62
C GLN A 78 15.72 -13.68 -2.88
N LEU A 79 15.46 -13.97 -1.60
CA LEU A 79 14.64 -13.10 -0.75
C LEU A 79 15.27 -11.73 -0.52
N ARG A 80 16.61 -11.61 -0.49
CA ARG A 80 17.30 -10.31 -0.41
C ARG A 80 17.09 -9.48 -1.67
N ILE A 81 17.12 -10.12 -2.85
CA ILE A 81 16.80 -9.45 -4.12
C ILE A 81 15.34 -9.00 -4.13
N ALA A 82 14.41 -9.86 -3.70
CA ALA A 82 13.00 -9.51 -3.56
C ALA A 82 12.79 -8.33 -2.58
N ALA A 83 13.48 -8.32 -1.44
CA ALA A 83 13.44 -7.23 -0.47
C ALA A 83 13.88 -5.90 -1.09
N THR A 84 14.90 -5.91 -1.95
CA THR A 84 15.33 -4.73 -2.73
C THR A 84 14.21 -4.24 -3.66
N ILE A 85 13.55 -5.14 -4.40
CA ILE A 85 12.43 -4.79 -5.29
C ILE A 85 11.31 -4.12 -4.50
N VAL A 86 10.89 -4.72 -3.39
CA VAL A 86 9.85 -4.19 -2.51
C VAL A 86 10.24 -2.83 -1.93
N THR A 87 11.47 -2.68 -1.46
CA THR A 87 12.00 -1.42 -0.91
C THR A 87 11.94 -0.29 -1.95
N VAL A 88 12.36 -0.55 -3.19
CA VAL A 88 12.27 0.44 -4.28
C VAL A 88 10.80 0.77 -4.58
N GLY A 89 9.92 -0.23 -4.62
CA GLY A 89 8.49 0.00 -4.80
C GLY A 89 7.89 0.90 -3.71
N GLN A 90 8.24 0.66 -2.44
CA GLN A 90 7.83 1.49 -1.32
C GLN A 90 8.37 2.93 -1.45
N GLN A 91 9.65 3.11 -1.79
CA GLN A 91 10.26 4.44 -2.02
C GLN A 91 9.60 5.21 -3.17
N MET A 92 9.09 4.49 -4.17
CA MET A 92 8.37 5.04 -5.31
C MET A 92 6.85 5.16 -5.07
N ASN A 93 6.36 4.90 -3.84
CA ASN A 93 4.94 4.89 -3.47
C ASN A 93 4.07 3.94 -4.33
N ILE A 94 4.67 2.85 -4.82
CA ILE A 94 3.95 1.80 -5.54
C ILE A 94 3.11 1.02 -4.53
N PRO A 95 1.80 0.83 -4.74
CA PRO A 95 0.97 0.06 -3.83
C PRO A 95 1.37 -1.43 -3.83
N PRO A 96 1.02 -2.21 -2.79
CA PRO A 96 1.38 -3.63 -2.67
C PRO A 96 1.07 -4.45 -3.92
N HIS A 97 -0.06 -4.21 -4.58
CA HIS A 97 -0.41 -4.88 -5.85
C HIS A 97 0.67 -4.73 -6.92
N GLY A 98 1.21 -3.52 -7.11
CA GLY A 98 2.31 -3.27 -8.05
C GLY A 98 3.63 -3.88 -7.59
N GLN A 99 3.87 -3.94 -6.27
CA GLN A 99 5.03 -4.62 -5.71
C GLN A 99 4.98 -6.13 -5.97
N THR A 100 3.82 -6.77 -5.78
CA THR A 100 3.58 -8.18 -6.15
C THR A 100 3.79 -8.42 -7.64
N LEU A 101 3.34 -7.49 -8.49
CA LEU A 101 3.51 -7.58 -9.94
C LEU A 101 5.00 -7.61 -10.32
N ALA A 102 5.81 -6.72 -9.75
CA ALA A 102 7.26 -6.73 -9.96
C ALA A 102 7.91 -8.02 -9.44
N LEU A 103 7.49 -8.52 -8.28
CA LEU A 103 7.98 -9.81 -7.76
C LEU A 103 7.60 -10.99 -8.67
N MET A 104 6.38 -11.01 -9.21
CA MET A 104 5.92 -12.03 -10.15
C MET A 104 6.79 -12.05 -11.42
N VAL A 105 7.11 -10.86 -11.96
CA VAL A 105 8.01 -10.76 -13.12
C VAL A 105 9.42 -11.24 -12.74
N ALA A 106 9.99 -10.74 -11.65
CA ALA A 106 11.34 -11.13 -11.23
C ALA A 106 11.47 -12.64 -10.93
N ILE A 107 10.41 -13.26 -10.42
CA ILE A 107 10.33 -14.71 -10.26
C ILE A 107 10.30 -15.42 -11.61
N GLY A 108 9.46 -14.97 -12.55
CA GLY A 108 9.36 -15.61 -13.87
C GLY A 108 10.63 -15.49 -14.71
N GLU A 109 11.29 -14.33 -14.65
CA GLU A 109 12.48 -14.05 -15.45
C GLU A 109 13.74 -14.76 -14.96
N SER A 110 13.92 -14.84 -13.65
CA SER A 110 15.21 -15.27 -13.08
C SER A 110 15.08 -16.14 -11.83
N GLY A 111 13.86 -16.38 -11.36
CA GLY A 111 13.64 -16.96 -10.03
C GLY A 111 14.25 -16.08 -8.95
N LEU A 112 14.18 -14.75 -9.06
CA LEU A 112 14.79 -13.78 -8.15
C LEU A 112 16.33 -13.86 -8.08
N ARG A 113 17.00 -14.13 -9.20
CA ARG A 113 18.46 -14.18 -9.30
C ARG A 113 18.98 -13.07 -10.19
N ASN A 114 20.11 -12.47 -9.84
CA ASN A 114 20.71 -11.43 -10.66
C ASN A 114 21.68 -12.06 -11.67
N LEU A 115 21.14 -12.50 -12.82
CA LEU A 115 21.89 -13.25 -13.84
C LEU A 115 22.66 -12.29 -14.77
N ASP A 116 23.91 -12.60 -15.09
CA ASP A 116 24.76 -11.81 -16.00
C ASP A 116 24.66 -12.24 -17.47
N HIS A 117 23.76 -13.18 -17.74
CA HIS A 117 23.47 -13.74 -19.05
C HIS A 117 21.96 -13.87 -19.23
N GLY A 118 21.58 -13.99 -20.50
CA GLY A 118 20.21 -14.29 -20.90
C GLY A 118 20.01 -15.79 -21.10
N ASP A 119 18.86 -16.16 -21.65
CA ASP A 119 18.60 -17.55 -22.02
C ASP A 119 19.27 -17.92 -23.36
N ALA A 120 19.06 -19.15 -23.82
CA ALA A 120 19.60 -19.63 -25.09
C ALA A 120 18.98 -18.92 -26.32
N VAL A 121 17.88 -18.16 -26.13
CA VAL A 121 17.15 -17.47 -27.18
C VAL A 121 17.66 -16.04 -27.35
N ASP A 122 17.88 -15.32 -26.25
CA ASP A 122 18.48 -13.98 -26.23
C ASP A 122 19.48 -13.84 -25.08
N ASN A 123 20.76 -13.97 -25.41
CA ASN A 123 21.85 -13.88 -24.43
C ASN A 123 22.23 -12.42 -24.08
N THR A 124 21.46 -11.42 -24.52
CA THR A 124 21.77 -10.00 -24.28
C THR A 124 20.97 -9.37 -23.13
N THR A 125 19.90 -10.05 -22.70
CA THR A 125 19.12 -9.71 -21.51
C THR A 125 19.89 -10.12 -20.26
N ILE A 126 19.84 -9.28 -19.21
CA ILE A 126 20.57 -9.52 -17.96
C ILE A 126 19.78 -8.97 -16.77
N GLY A 127 20.24 -9.33 -15.58
CA GLY A 127 19.70 -8.89 -14.31
C GLY A 127 18.46 -9.66 -13.88
N VAL A 128 17.93 -9.27 -12.72
CA VAL A 128 16.79 -9.94 -12.07
C VAL A 128 15.50 -9.95 -12.89
N PHE A 129 15.34 -8.97 -13.78
CA PHE A 129 14.17 -8.83 -14.67
C PHE A 129 14.48 -9.23 -16.13
N GLN A 130 15.65 -9.82 -16.40
CA GLN A 130 16.12 -10.16 -17.76
C GLN A 130 15.87 -9.02 -18.76
N GLN A 131 16.31 -7.82 -18.39
CA GLN A 131 16.03 -6.61 -19.15
C GLN A 131 17.02 -6.48 -20.31
N GLY A 132 16.54 -6.08 -21.50
CA GLY A 132 17.38 -5.71 -22.64
C GLY A 132 17.92 -4.28 -22.58
N ALA A 133 18.75 -3.88 -23.55
CA ALA A 133 19.43 -2.57 -23.57
C ALA A 133 18.50 -1.35 -23.48
N GLY A 134 17.23 -1.48 -23.89
CA GLY A 134 16.23 -0.42 -23.76
C GLY A 134 15.90 -0.03 -22.31
N TYR A 135 16.25 -0.85 -21.31
CA TYR A 135 16.10 -0.51 -19.88
C TYR A 135 17.26 0.32 -19.30
N GLY A 136 18.41 0.36 -19.98
CA GLY A 136 19.60 1.09 -19.52
C GLY A 136 20.91 0.36 -19.84
N THR A 137 22.01 0.93 -19.34
CA THR A 137 23.36 0.35 -19.48
C THR A 137 23.46 -1.02 -18.78
N PRO A 138 24.43 -1.88 -19.15
CA PRO A 138 24.60 -3.17 -18.48
C PRO A 138 24.75 -3.05 -16.96
N ALA A 139 25.51 -2.06 -16.47
CA ALA A 139 25.68 -1.80 -15.04
C ALA A 139 24.35 -1.46 -14.34
N GLN A 140 23.48 -0.68 -14.99
CA GLN A 140 22.16 -0.34 -14.46
C GLN A 140 21.21 -1.54 -14.44
N ARG A 141 21.29 -2.42 -15.45
CA ARG A 141 20.46 -3.64 -15.53
C ARG A 141 20.92 -4.70 -14.53
N MET A 142 22.21 -4.74 -14.21
CA MET A 142 22.79 -5.62 -13.19
C MET A 142 22.65 -5.09 -11.76
N ASP A 143 22.19 -3.86 -11.54
CA ASP A 143 21.86 -3.36 -10.21
C ASP A 143 20.36 -3.61 -9.93
N PRO A 144 19.98 -4.52 -9.01
CA PRO A 144 18.59 -4.88 -8.78
C PRO A 144 17.69 -3.69 -8.42
N ALA A 145 18.22 -2.69 -7.70
CA ALA A 145 17.45 -1.50 -7.33
C ALA A 145 17.14 -0.63 -8.56
N THR A 146 18.14 -0.36 -9.40
CA THR A 146 17.97 0.39 -10.64
C THR A 146 17.07 -0.35 -11.64
N ALA A 147 17.24 -1.66 -11.78
CA ALA A 147 16.41 -2.50 -12.64
C ALA A 147 14.94 -2.51 -12.18
N ALA A 148 14.68 -2.60 -10.87
CA ALA A 148 13.33 -2.51 -10.30
C ALA A 148 12.70 -1.14 -10.55
N ALA A 149 13.44 -0.05 -10.34
CA ALA A 149 12.94 1.29 -10.62
C ALA A 149 12.60 1.48 -12.11
N ALA A 150 13.40 0.91 -13.01
CA ALA A 150 13.13 0.93 -14.45
C ALA A 150 11.87 0.13 -14.81
N PHE A 151 11.66 -1.04 -14.20
CA PHE A 151 10.44 -1.83 -14.34
C PHE A 151 9.21 -1.04 -13.88
N TYR A 152 9.23 -0.49 -12.66
CA TYR A 152 8.09 0.28 -12.13
C TYR A 152 7.73 1.48 -13.00
N ARG A 153 8.72 2.21 -13.51
CA ARG A 153 8.46 3.33 -14.43
C ARG A 153 7.67 2.87 -15.66
N ARG A 154 8.04 1.73 -16.26
CA ARG A 154 7.29 1.18 -17.41
C ARG A 154 5.92 0.65 -17.03
N MET A 155 5.82 -0.07 -15.92
CA MET A 155 4.54 -0.58 -15.40
C MET A 155 3.52 0.54 -15.20
N LEU A 156 3.95 1.68 -14.63
CA LEU A 156 3.08 2.85 -14.42
C LEU A 156 2.55 3.47 -15.73
N HIS A 157 3.19 3.21 -16.86
CA HIS A 157 2.72 3.66 -18.18
C HIS A 157 1.73 2.69 -18.84
N VAL A 158 1.52 1.50 -18.29
CA VAL A 158 0.51 0.56 -18.79
C VAL A 158 -0.88 1.03 -18.35
N PRO A 159 -1.79 1.37 -19.28
CA PRO A 159 -3.14 1.81 -18.91
C PRO A 159 -3.90 0.73 -18.14
N GLY A 160 -4.54 1.09 -17.02
CA GLY A 160 -5.34 0.17 -16.23
C GLY A 160 -4.53 -0.90 -15.47
N TRP A 161 -3.22 -0.74 -15.32
CA TRP A 161 -2.35 -1.75 -14.68
C TRP A 161 -2.81 -2.18 -13.29
N GLN A 162 -3.54 -1.34 -12.57
CA GLN A 162 -4.07 -1.64 -11.23
C GLN A 162 -5.18 -2.70 -11.25
N THR A 163 -5.84 -2.89 -12.40
CA THR A 163 -7.11 -3.63 -12.51
C THR A 163 -7.11 -4.63 -13.66
N THR A 164 -6.14 -4.52 -14.57
CA THR A 164 -5.81 -5.55 -15.55
C THR A 164 -5.20 -6.77 -14.86
N ALA A 165 -5.48 -7.97 -15.39
CA ALA A 165 -4.87 -9.20 -14.88
C ALA A 165 -3.33 -9.07 -14.82
N PRO A 166 -2.67 -9.40 -13.70
CA PRO A 166 -1.25 -9.11 -13.51
C PRO A 166 -0.34 -9.65 -14.62
N THR A 167 -0.61 -10.85 -15.13
CA THR A 167 0.17 -11.46 -16.23
C THR A 167 0.12 -10.62 -17.50
N LEU A 168 -1.01 -9.97 -17.81
CA LEU A 168 -1.16 -9.13 -19.00
C LEU A 168 -0.42 -7.81 -18.85
N VAL A 169 -0.37 -7.25 -17.64
CA VAL A 169 0.47 -6.08 -17.35
C VAL A 169 1.95 -6.45 -17.49
N ALA A 170 2.38 -7.58 -16.92
CA ALA A 170 3.75 -8.06 -17.04
C ALA A 170 4.14 -8.29 -18.51
N HIS A 171 3.26 -8.93 -19.29
CA HIS A 171 3.42 -9.08 -20.74
C HIS A 171 3.54 -7.74 -21.45
N ALA A 172 2.72 -6.74 -21.11
CA ALA A 172 2.80 -5.40 -21.71
C ALA A 172 4.12 -4.67 -21.37
N VAL A 173 4.69 -4.91 -20.18
CA VAL A 173 5.97 -4.31 -19.76
C VAL A 173 7.17 -5.02 -20.39
N GLN A 174 7.17 -6.35 -20.36
CA GLN A 174 8.32 -7.17 -20.79
C GLN A 174 8.29 -7.54 -22.27
N ILE A 175 7.12 -7.50 -22.90
CA ILE A 175 6.94 -7.76 -24.33
C ILE A 175 7.43 -9.17 -24.69
N ASN A 176 6.92 -10.18 -23.98
CA ASN A 176 7.22 -11.59 -24.24
C ASN A 176 6.20 -12.22 -25.20
N ALA A 177 6.42 -13.45 -25.69
CA ALA A 177 5.55 -14.08 -26.70
C ALA A 177 4.21 -14.61 -26.14
N ASP A 178 4.16 -14.99 -24.87
CA ASP A 178 2.98 -15.58 -24.23
C ASP A 178 2.39 -14.63 -23.16
N PRO A 179 1.18 -14.09 -23.37
CA PRO A 179 0.51 -13.22 -22.40
C PRO A 179 0.27 -13.85 -21.01
N ASN A 180 0.24 -15.18 -20.93
CA ASN A 180 -0.01 -15.93 -19.69
C ASN A 180 1.27 -16.48 -19.04
N HIS A 181 2.44 -16.20 -19.62
CA HIS A 181 3.73 -16.70 -19.13
C HIS A 181 3.94 -16.45 -17.62
N TYR A 182 3.53 -15.28 -17.12
CA TYR A 182 3.75 -14.89 -15.73
C TYR A 182 2.68 -15.37 -14.76
N ALA A 183 1.53 -15.85 -15.26
CA ALA A 183 0.39 -16.22 -14.42
C ALA A 183 0.74 -17.21 -13.28
N PRO A 184 1.57 -18.26 -13.50
CA PRO A 184 1.94 -19.20 -12.44
C PRO A 184 2.73 -18.57 -11.28
N PHE A 185 3.39 -17.43 -11.50
CA PHE A 185 4.27 -16.80 -10.52
C PHE A 185 3.54 -15.78 -9.63
N TRP A 186 2.25 -15.51 -9.86
CA TRP A 186 1.49 -14.56 -9.08
C TRP A 186 1.35 -14.99 -7.60
N THR A 187 0.98 -16.25 -7.35
CA THR A 187 0.83 -16.76 -5.98
C THR A 187 2.15 -16.77 -5.21
N PRO A 188 3.27 -17.30 -5.77
CA PRO A 188 4.57 -17.20 -5.11
C PRO A 188 5.01 -15.76 -4.83
N ALA A 189 4.73 -14.81 -5.74
CA ALA A 189 5.02 -13.40 -5.51
C ALA A 189 4.26 -12.81 -4.31
N GLN A 190 2.98 -13.18 -4.14
CA GLN A 190 2.19 -12.77 -2.98
C GLN A 190 2.79 -13.32 -1.68
N HIS A 191 3.19 -14.59 -1.65
CA HIS A 191 3.81 -15.20 -0.48
C HIS A 191 5.16 -14.55 -0.13
N VAL A 192 5.98 -14.23 -1.14
CA VAL A 192 7.25 -13.53 -0.93
C VAL A 192 7.00 -12.12 -0.38
N LEU A 193 6.07 -11.35 -0.95
CA LEU A 193 5.74 -10.01 -0.44
C LEU A 193 5.25 -10.07 1.01
N ALA A 194 4.36 -11.01 1.30
CA ALA A 194 3.83 -11.29 2.62
C ALA A 194 4.95 -11.57 3.63
N ALA A 195 5.84 -12.52 3.31
CA ALA A 195 6.93 -12.90 4.20
C ALA A 195 7.93 -11.77 4.46
N LEU A 196 8.23 -10.94 3.44
CA LEU A 196 9.23 -9.87 3.56
C LEU A 196 8.74 -8.66 4.34
N THR A 197 7.49 -8.27 4.14
CA THR A 197 6.91 -7.08 4.79
C THR A 197 6.33 -7.39 6.17
N GLY A 198 6.49 -8.63 6.63
CA GLY A 198 5.80 -9.14 7.82
C GLY A 198 4.30 -9.29 7.60
N ALA A 199 3.79 -9.05 6.39
CA ALA A 199 2.43 -9.38 5.98
C ALA A 199 2.24 -10.90 5.79
N THR A 200 2.81 -11.71 6.69
CA THR A 200 2.04 -12.83 7.23
C THR A 200 0.71 -12.25 7.77
N ALA A 201 -0.29 -13.07 8.06
CA ALA A 201 -1.58 -12.64 8.62
C ALA A 201 -1.48 -11.98 10.03
N GLY A 202 -0.47 -11.13 10.28
CA GLY A 202 -0.06 -10.51 11.52
C GLY A 202 0.59 -9.12 11.40
N ALA A 203 0.93 -8.56 10.22
CA ALA A 203 1.35 -7.13 10.13
C ALA A 203 0.29 -6.17 9.58
N CYS A 204 -0.73 -6.67 8.89
CA CYS A 204 -2.06 -6.11 9.12
C CYS A 204 -2.53 -6.76 10.42
N GLN A 205 -2.66 -6.00 11.50
CA GLN A 205 -3.35 -6.48 12.69
C GLN A 205 -4.83 -6.63 12.32
N ILE A 206 -5.17 -7.69 11.59
CA ILE A 206 -6.52 -8.12 11.28
C ILE A 206 -6.93 -8.97 12.48
N PRO A 207 -7.72 -8.44 13.43
CA PRO A 207 -7.97 -9.17 14.64
C PRO A 207 -8.82 -10.40 14.32
N ALA A 208 -8.41 -11.56 14.83
CA ALA A 208 -9.18 -12.80 14.70
C ALA A 208 -10.56 -12.68 15.38
N ASP A 209 -10.61 -11.91 16.46
CA ASP A 209 -11.82 -11.64 17.25
C ASP A 209 -12.69 -10.54 16.61
N ALA A 210 -14.00 -10.78 16.54
CA ALA A 210 -14.96 -9.86 15.95
C ALA A 210 -15.02 -8.50 16.66
N ARG A 211 -14.91 -8.48 18.00
CA ARG A 211 -14.97 -7.24 18.78
C ARG A 211 -13.72 -6.40 18.57
N ALA A 212 -12.55 -7.03 18.54
CA ALA A 212 -11.29 -6.35 18.23
C ALA A 212 -11.28 -5.83 16.79
N ALA A 213 -11.78 -6.59 15.81
CA ALA A 213 -11.91 -6.12 14.43
C ALA A 213 -12.85 -4.92 14.33
N ALA A 214 -14.01 -4.96 15.02
CA ALA A 214 -14.91 -3.84 15.10
C ALA A 214 -14.25 -2.58 15.73
N ALA A 215 -13.41 -2.73 16.74
CA ALA A 215 -12.67 -1.62 17.34
C ALA A 215 -11.72 -0.93 16.35
N VAL A 216 -11.03 -1.70 15.50
CA VAL A 216 -10.21 -1.15 14.40
C VAL A 216 -11.07 -0.37 13.41
N LEU A 217 -12.25 -0.90 13.07
CA LEU A 217 -13.18 -0.21 12.17
C LEU A 217 -13.76 1.08 12.78
N VAL A 218 -13.96 1.14 14.09
CA VAL A 218 -14.34 2.39 14.79
C VAL A 218 -13.27 3.46 14.63
N GLN A 219 -11.99 3.11 14.74
CA GLN A 219 -10.90 4.05 14.47
C GLN A 219 -10.92 4.54 13.02
N ALA A 220 -11.21 3.64 12.06
CA ALA A 220 -11.33 4.00 10.65
C ALA A 220 -12.52 4.93 10.36
N ILE A 221 -13.64 4.75 11.07
CA ILE A 221 -14.79 5.66 11.03
C ILE A 221 -14.38 7.05 11.54
N GLN A 222 -13.71 7.12 12.69
CA GLN A 222 -13.24 8.39 13.27
C GLN A 222 -12.25 9.12 12.34
N ALA A 223 -11.41 8.37 11.64
CA ALA A 223 -10.49 8.87 10.64
C ALA A 223 -11.15 9.23 9.29
N LYS A 224 -12.48 9.05 9.15
CA LYS A 224 -13.25 9.25 7.89
C LYS A 224 -12.75 8.38 6.72
N LYS A 225 -12.08 7.28 7.04
CA LYS A 225 -11.59 6.27 6.10
C LYS A 225 -12.68 5.26 5.78
N LEU A 226 -13.54 4.95 6.74
CA LEU A 226 -14.70 4.08 6.57
C LEU A 226 -16.00 4.89 6.73
N ASN A 227 -16.85 4.86 5.72
CA ASN A 227 -18.16 5.50 5.72
C ASN A 227 -19.26 4.46 5.52
N PHE A 228 -20.45 4.77 6.03
CA PHE A 228 -21.64 3.95 5.84
C PHE A 228 -22.70 4.77 5.13
N LEU A 229 -23.39 4.15 4.17
CA LEU A 229 -24.52 4.77 3.48
C LEU A 229 -25.67 5.06 4.45
N GLU A 230 -25.88 4.17 5.41
CA GLU A 230 -26.88 4.33 6.47
C GLU A 230 -26.23 4.27 7.86
N ALA A 231 -26.59 5.22 8.72
CA ALA A 231 -26.06 5.32 10.08
C ALA A 231 -26.31 4.06 10.93
N ARG A 232 -27.38 3.31 10.64
CA ARG A 232 -27.72 2.06 11.34
C ARG A 232 -26.63 1.00 11.22
N TYR A 233 -25.94 0.89 10.08
CA TYR A 233 -24.86 -0.08 9.88
C TYR A 233 -23.58 0.34 10.59
N GLN A 234 -23.29 1.65 10.60
CA GLN A 234 -22.20 2.20 11.40
C GLN A 234 -22.40 1.88 12.90
N GLN A 235 -23.64 2.03 13.38
CA GLN A 235 -23.96 1.77 14.78
C GLN A 235 -23.78 0.29 15.17
N GLN A 236 -24.00 -0.66 14.25
CA GLN A 236 -23.71 -2.08 14.51
C GLN A 236 -22.23 -2.29 14.86
N VAL A 237 -21.33 -1.71 14.06
CA VAL A 237 -19.88 -1.83 14.28
C VAL A 237 -19.47 -1.18 15.61
N ILE A 238 -20.02 -0.01 15.92
CA ILE A 238 -19.78 0.67 17.21
C ILE A 238 -20.27 -0.18 18.39
N ASN A 239 -21.49 -0.73 18.30
CA ASN A 239 -22.07 -1.56 19.36
C ASN A 239 -21.28 -2.86 19.56
N MET A 240 -20.81 -3.49 18.48
CA MET A 240 -19.98 -4.68 18.54
C MET A 240 -18.63 -4.39 19.21
N ALA A 241 -17.96 -3.28 18.87
CA ALA A 241 -16.72 -2.87 19.52
C ALA A 241 -16.91 -2.64 21.04
N ASN A 242 -18.02 -2.01 21.41
CA ASN A 242 -18.36 -1.74 22.80
C ASN A 242 -18.90 -2.97 23.56
N GLY A 243 -19.36 -4.00 22.85
CA GLY A 243 -20.02 -5.17 23.44
C GLY A 243 -21.42 -4.85 23.98
N THR A 244 -22.12 -3.88 23.39
CA THR A 244 -23.40 -3.34 23.93
C THR A 244 -24.66 -3.89 23.27
N ASP A 245 -24.52 -4.72 22.23
CA ASP A 245 -25.66 -5.39 21.57
C ASP A 245 -25.32 -6.86 21.26
N PRO A 246 -25.57 -7.79 22.20
CA PRO A 246 -25.23 -9.20 22.02
C PRO A 246 -26.12 -9.92 21.00
N ASN A 247 -27.24 -9.31 20.60
CA ASN A 247 -28.18 -9.91 19.65
C ASN A 247 -27.85 -9.53 18.19
N CYS A 248 -27.00 -8.51 18.00
CA CYS A 248 -26.49 -8.10 16.72
C CYS A 248 -25.06 -8.62 16.49
N VAL A 249 -24.92 -9.68 15.67
CA VAL A 249 -23.63 -10.33 15.43
C VAL A 249 -23.28 -10.29 13.94
N ILE A 250 -22.17 -9.65 13.59
CA ILE A 250 -21.54 -9.77 12.28
C ILE A 250 -20.44 -10.83 12.40
N ASP A 251 -20.30 -11.69 11.38
CA ASP A 251 -19.25 -12.70 11.33
C ASP A 251 -17.86 -12.04 11.42
N ALA A 252 -16.95 -12.63 12.19
CA ALA A 252 -15.61 -12.10 12.38
C ALA A 252 -14.89 -11.91 11.03
N HIS A 253 -15.04 -12.85 10.11
CA HIS A 253 -14.39 -12.78 8.80
C HIS A 253 -14.93 -11.64 7.95
N VAL A 254 -16.23 -11.31 8.06
CA VAL A 254 -16.79 -10.13 7.37
C VAL A 254 -16.12 -8.85 7.88
N LEU A 255 -15.98 -8.71 9.20
CA LEU A 255 -15.29 -7.56 9.80
C LEU A 255 -13.81 -7.50 9.39
N GLN A 256 -13.13 -8.65 9.33
CA GLN A 256 -11.75 -8.75 8.88
C GLN A 256 -11.59 -8.32 7.42
N LEU A 257 -12.48 -8.74 6.53
CA LEU A 257 -12.49 -8.31 5.13
C LEU A 257 -12.71 -6.80 5.01
N ILE A 258 -13.54 -6.21 5.87
CA ILE A 258 -13.68 -4.75 5.91
C ILE A 258 -12.39 -4.09 6.41
N VAL A 259 -11.71 -4.65 7.41
CA VAL A 259 -10.40 -4.16 7.88
C VAL A 259 -9.38 -4.17 6.73
N VAL A 260 -9.31 -5.26 5.97
CA VAL A 260 -8.44 -5.38 4.78
C VAL A 260 -8.78 -4.31 3.75
N ALA A 261 -10.06 -4.12 3.42
CA ALA A 261 -10.47 -3.06 2.49
C ALA A 261 -10.07 -1.68 3.02
N VAL A 262 -10.35 -1.38 4.29
CA VAL A 262 -9.98 -0.11 4.91
C VAL A 262 -8.47 0.10 4.89
N GLN A 263 -7.66 -0.93 5.02
CA GLN A 263 -6.21 -0.82 4.95
C GLN A 263 -5.71 -0.62 3.51
N SER A 264 -6.40 -1.19 2.53
CA SER A 264 -5.97 -1.21 1.13
C SER A 264 -6.43 -0.01 0.30
N PHE A 265 -7.51 0.64 0.69
CA PHE A 265 -8.10 1.78 -0.03
C PHE A 265 -8.02 3.07 0.79
N GLN A 266 -7.97 4.23 0.13
CA GLN A 266 -7.94 5.54 0.79
C GLN A 266 -9.27 5.84 1.49
N GLN A 267 -10.38 5.37 0.93
CA GLN A 267 -11.70 5.46 1.55
C GLN A 267 -12.55 4.26 1.15
N VAL A 268 -13.35 3.76 2.09
CA VAL A 268 -14.25 2.62 1.92
C VAL A 268 -15.66 3.04 2.32
N GLY A 269 -16.65 2.71 1.48
CA GLY A 269 -18.06 2.95 1.71
C GLY A 269 -18.83 1.63 1.79
N ILE A 270 -19.59 1.42 2.87
CA ILE A 270 -20.44 0.24 3.08
C ILE A 270 -21.92 0.62 3.03
N SER A 271 -22.71 -0.10 2.22
CA SER A 271 -24.15 0.12 2.09
C SER A 271 -24.99 -0.86 2.89
N ASP A 272 -24.49 -2.07 3.15
CA ASP A 272 -25.24 -3.09 3.87
C ASP A 272 -24.33 -4.03 4.66
N LEU A 273 -24.81 -4.44 5.84
CA LEU A 273 -24.15 -5.38 6.76
C LEU A 273 -25.18 -6.37 7.30
N ASN A 274 -25.35 -6.46 8.62
CA ASN A 274 -26.30 -7.40 9.19
C ASN A 274 -27.72 -6.81 9.20
N ARG A 275 -28.56 -7.31 8.31
CA ARG A 275 -29.98 -6.91 8.17
C ARG A 275 -30.87 -7.37 9.33
N ARG A 276 -30.49 -8.44 10.04
CA ARG A 276 -31.23 -8.90 11.23
C ARG A 276 -31.12 -7.89 12.37
N CYS A 277 -29.97 -7.23 12.52
CA CYS A 277 -29.77 -6.19 13.52
C CYS A 277 -30.64 -4.95 13.31
N THR A 278 -31.06 -4.69 12.07
CA THR A 278 -31.86 -3.52 11.70
C THR A 278 -33.34 -3.85 11.53
N GLY A 279 -33.72 -5.13 11.61
CA GLY A 279 -35.09 -5.59 11.39
C GLY A 279 -35.57 -5.47 9.93
N THR A 280 -34.65 -5.25 8.97
CA THR A 280 -35.00 -5.07 7.56
C THR A 280 -34.89 -6.39 6.79
N THR A 281 -35.86 -6.68 5.92
CA THR A 281 -35.88 -7.92 5.12
C THR A 281 -35.95 -7.70 3.59
N PRO A 282 -35.20 -6.75 3.00
CA PRO A 282 -35.21 -6.57 1.54
C PRO A 282 -34.68 -7.81 0.80
N GLY A 283 -35.17 -8.04 -0.42
CA GLY A 283 -34.73 -9.11 -1.31
C GLY A 283 -35.03 -10.51 -0.76
N ALA A 284 -34.01 -11.36 -0.65
CA ALA A 284 -34.13 -12.75 -0.17
C ALA A 284 -34.57 -12.90 1.30
N GLY A 285 -34.89 -11.79 1.99
CA GLY A 285 -35.37 -11.78 3.36
C GLY A 285 -34.42 -12.50 4.31
N THR A 286 -34.97 -13.38 5.14
CA THR A 286 -34.20 -14.09 6.18
C THR A 286 -33.23 -15.14 5.65
N LYS A 287 -33.30 -15.48 4.36
CA LYS A 287 -32.38 -16.42 3.70
C LYS A 287 -31.06 -15.75 3.27
N SER A 288 -31.03 -14.42 3.20
CA SER A 288 -29.86 -13.64 2.78
C SER A 288 -28.65 -13.87 3.70
N ALA A 289 -27.44 -13.85 3.13
CA ALA A 289 -26.20 -13.83 3.90
C ALA A 289 -26.12 -12.59 4.81
N HIS A 290 -26.66 -11.45 4.39
CA HIS A 290 -26.79 -10.26 5.25
C HIS A 290 -27.65 -10.52 6.49
N TRP A 291 -28.75 -11.26 6.36
CA TRP A 291 -29.58 -11.60 7.53
C TRP A 291 -28.82 -12.47 8.54
N LYS A 292 -27.88 -13.27 8.06
CA LYS A 292 -27.03 -14.14 8.88
C LYS A 292 -25.78 -13.43 9.42
N GLY A 293 -25.56 -12.16 9.07
CA GLY A 293 -24.35 -11.41 9.42
C GLY A 293 -23.10 -11.88 8.66
N LYS A 294 -23.27 -12.58 7.53
CA LYS A 294 -22.20 -13.20 6.73
C LYS A 294 -21.89 -12.48 5.41
N ALA A 295 -22.33 -11.24 5.25
CA ALA A 295 -22.12 -10.47 4.03
C ALA A 295 -21.88 -8.98 4.30
N VAL A 296 -21.26 -8.34 3.34
CA VAL A 296 -21.02 -6.90 3.28
C VAL A 296 -21.17 -6.40 1.85
N ASP A 297 -21.84 -5.26 1.70
CA ASP A 297 -21.96 -4.55 0.44
C ASP A 297 -21.06 -3.31 0.48
N PHE A 298 -20.09 -3.27 -0.42
CA PHE A 298 -19.25 -2.11 -0.64
C PHE A 298 -19.85 -1.25 -1.76
N TYR A 299 -20.29 -0.03 -1.45
CA TYR A 299 -20.89 0.85 -2.47
C TYR A 299 -19.90 1.84 -3.07
N ALA A 300 -18.77 2.09 -2.41
CA ALA A 300 -17.76 3.02 -2.91
C ALA A 300 -16.35 2.70 -2.40
N LEU A 301 -15.35 2.95 -3.24
CA LEU A 301 -13.94 2.94 -2.88
C LEU A 301 -13.26 4.19 -3.43
N ASN A 302 -12.37 4.82 -2.67
CA ASN A 302 -11.67 6.04 -3.07
C ASN A 302 -12.62 7.13 -3.62
N ARG A 303 -13.82 7.26 -3.02
CA ARG A 303 -14.90 8.17 -3.43
C ARG A 303 -15.56 7.87 -4.79
N ARG A 304 -15.26 6.72 -5.40
CA ARG A 304 -15.92 6.25 -6.63
C ARG A 304 -16.92 5.16 -6.29
N SER A 305 -18.13 5.28 -6.83
CA SER A 305 -19.16 4.26 -6.66
C SER A 305 -18.76 2.95 -7.33
N LEU A 306 -19.12 1.84 -6.71
CA LEU A 306 -18.92 0.50 -7.24
C LEU A 306 -20.15 0.03 -8.00
N THR A 307 -19.92 -0.81 -8.98
CA THR A 307 -20.92 -1.41 -9.88
C THR A 307 -20.80 -2.93 -9.91
N GLY A 308 -19.69 -3.46 -9.40
CA GLY A 308 -19.34 -4.88 -9.48
C GLY A 308 -18.58 -5.27 -10.75
N ALA A 309 -18.55 -4.40 -11.75
CA ALA A 309 -17.81 -4.58 -13.01
C ALA A 309 -16.74 -3.51 -13.26
N ASP A 310 -16.71 -2.45 -12.46
CA ASP A 310 -15.68 -1.42 -12.55
C ASP A 310 -14.33 -1.91 -12.01
N ASP A 311 -13.31 -1.13 -12.36
CA ASP A 311 -11.91 -1.36 -12.04
C ASP A 311 -11.69 -1.56 -10.52
N LEU A 312 -12.33 -0.74 -9.68
CA LEU A 312 -12.19 -0.82 -8.22
C LEU A 312 -12.94 -2.01 -7.62
N SER A 313 -14.06 -2.43 -8.19
CA SER A 313 -14.73 -3.68 -7.82
C SER A 313 -13.84 -4.90 -8.05
N ILE A 314 -13.19 -5.00 -9.22
CA ILE A 314 -12.26 -6.10 -9.52
C ILE A 314 -11.06 -6.08 -8.58
N GLN A 315 -10.47 -4.89 -8.37
CA GLN A 315 -9.35 -4.73 -7.45
C GLN A 315 -9.73 -5.14 -6.01
N LEU A 316 -10.92 -4.74 -5.55
CA LEU A 316 -11.42 -5.11 -4.22
C LEU A 316 -11.48 -6.64 -4.07
N ILE A 317 -12.07 -7.34 -5.03
CA ILE A 317 -12.19 -8.80 -4.95
C ILE A 317 -10.81 -9.46 -4.81
N HIS A 318 -9.83 -9.05 -5.62
CA HIS A 318 -8.47 -9.61 -5.53
C HIS A 318 -7.72 -9.22 -4.26
N VAL A 319 -7.98 -8.03 -3.71
CA VAL A 319 -7.43 -7.60 -2.43
C VAL A 319 -7.98 -8.43 -1.28
N LEU A 320 -9.26 -8.78 -1.33
CA LEU A 320 -9.96 -9.53 -0.29
C LEU A 320 -9.72 -11.04 -0.37
N ASP A 321 -9.55 -11.58 -1.58
CA ASP A 321 -9.49 -13.02 -1.83
C ASP A 321 -8.46 -13.78 -0.96
N PRO A 322 -7.20 -13.34 -0.79
CA PRO A 322 -6.24 -14.06 0.08
C PRO A 322 -6.66 -14.14 1.56
N TYR A 323 -7.54 -13.23 2.01
CA TYR A 323 -8.00 -13.13 3.40
C TYR A 323 -9.42 -13.70 3.59
N ALA A 324 -10.13 -13.96 2.50
CA ALA A 324 -11.46 -14.54 2.55
C ALA A 324 -11.38 -16.00 2.99
N PRO A 325 -12.30 -16.50 3.83
CA PRO A 325 -12.44 -17.93 4.06
C PRO A 325 -12.69 -18.66 2.74
N HIS A 326 -12.03 -19.80 2.54
CA HIS A 326 -12.25 -20.61 1.34
C HIS A 326 -13.73 -21.01 1.22
N GLY A 327 -14.32 -20.83 0.03
CA GLY A 327 -15.75 -21.00 -0.21
C GLY A 327 -16.54 -19.69 -0.21
N SER A 328 -15.88 -18.55 0.04
CA SER A 328 -16.49 -17.23 -0.04
C SER A 328 -17.02 -16.94 -1.45
N SER A 329 -17.90 -15.95 -1.58
CA SER A 329 -18.56 -15.64 -2.84
C SER A 329 -18.65 -14.14 -3.10
N ALA A 330 -18.58 -13.75 -4.37
CA ALA A 330 -18.73 -12.36 -4.82
C ALA A 330 -19.97 -12.19 -5.71
N GLY A 331 -20.81 -11.20 -5.40
CA GLY A 331 -21.98 -10.85 -6.21
C GLY A 331 -21.63 -10.11 -7.51
N GLN A 332 -22.64 -9.63 -8.22
CA GLN A 332 -22.54 -8.84 -9.47
C GLN A 332 -21.91 -9.59 -10.65
N SER A 333 -22.06 -10.92 -10.72
CA SER A 333 -21.55 -11.71 -11.85
C SER A 333 -22.20 -11.33 -13.19
N ASP A 334 -23.48 -10.98 -13.15
CA ASP A 334 -24.27 -10.50 -14.29
C ASP A 334 -23.77 -9.15 -14.80
N CYS A 335 -23.44 -8.23 -13.90
CA CYS A 335 -22.86 -6.93 -14.25
C CYS A 335 -21.51 -7.09 -14.97
N ARG A 336 -20.64 -7.97 -14.44
CA ARG A 336 -19.35 -8.30 -15.06
C ARG A 336 -19.53 -8.92 -16.45
N ALA A 337 -20.45 -9.88 -16.57
CA ALA A 337 -20.75 -10.53 -17.84
C ALA A 337 -21.28 -9.52 -18.88
N GLN A 338 -22.19 -8.63 -18.49
CA GLN A 338 -22.73 -7.60 -19.38
C GLN A 338 -21.67 -6.60 -19.83
N ALA A 339 -20.72 -6.26 -18.95
CA ALA A 339 -19.61 -5.37 -19.26
C ALA A 339 -18.45 -6.05 -20.03
N GLY A 340 -18.50 -7.37 -20.23
CA GLY A 340 -17.39 -8.13 -20.82
C GLY A 340 -16.14 -8.19 -19.94
N VAL A 341 -16.29 -8.03 -18.62
CA VAL A 341 -15.20 -8.02 -17.64
C VAL A 341 -15.05 -9.40 -17.03
N ALA A 342 -13.86 -9.99 -17.15
CA ALA A 342 -13.53 -11.25 -16.49
C ALA A 342 -12.90 -10.98 -15.12
N LEU A 343 -13.32 -11.72 -14.10
CA LEU A 343 -12.74 -11.61 -12.75
C LEU A 343 -11.34 -12.23 -12.65
N GLY A 344 -10.96 -13.12 -13.57
CA GLY A 344 -9.72 -13.88 -13.46
C GLY A 344 -9.74 -14.89 -12.30
N PRO A 345 -8.61 -15.58 -12.05
CA PRO A 345 -8.52 -16.59 -11.00
C PRO A 345 -8.56 -15.96 -9.60
N THR A 346 -9.24 -16.65 -8.70
CA THR A 346 -9.35 -16.37 -7.27
C THR A 346 -9.14 -17.68 -6.49
N MET A 347 -8.59 -17.60 -5.28
CA MET A 347 -8.22 -18.76 -4.47
C MET A 347 -9.33 -19.16 -3.48
N ASN A 348 -9.90 -18.19 -2.78
CA ASN A 348 -10.86 -18.44 -1.69
C ASN A 348 -12.28 -17.99 -2.03
N ILE A 349 -12.43 -17.04 -2.94
CA ILE A 349 -13.72 -16.61 -3.49
C ILE A 349 -14.06 -17.55 -4.66
N THR A 350 -14.62 -18.72 -4.34
CA THR A 350 -14.79 -19.81 -5.31
C THR A 350 -16.11 -19.75 -6.08
N HIS A 351 -17.01 -18.84 -5.72
CA HIS A 351 -18.33 -18.71 -6.34
C HIS A 351 -18.67 -17.25 -6.66
N THR A 352 -19.42 -17.06 -7.74
CA THR A 352 -20.00 -15.76 -8.09
C THR A 352 -21.49 -15.90 -8.38
N PHE A 353 -22.27 -14.86 -8.11
CA PHE A 353 -23.71 -14.86 -8.35
C PHE A 353 -24.21 -13.48 -8.79
N ALA A 354 -25.43 -13.45 -9.35
CA ALA A 354 -26.04 -12.23 -9.88
C ALA A 354 -26.59 -11.35 -8.75
N ASP A 355 -26.38 -10.04 -8.87
CA ASP A 355 -26.87 -9.04 -7.91
C ASP A 355 -26.87 -7.64 -8.56
N THR A 356 -27.58 -6.69 -7.96
CA THR A 356 -27.73 -5.33 -8.46
C THR A 356 -26.38 -4.61 -8.66
N CYS A 357 -26.22 -3.95 -9.82
CA CYS A 357 -24.97 -3.35 -10.29
C CYS A 357 -24.66 -1.97 -9.68
N ASN A 358 -24.93 -1.76 -8.40
CA ASN A 358 -24.72 -0.49 -7.69
C ASN A 358 -23.82 -0.62 -6.45
N HIS A 359 -23.23 -1.79 -6.24
CA HIS A 359 -22.29 -2.11 -5.18
C HIS A 359 -21.45 -3.33 -5.58
N GLN A 360 -20.50 -3.73 -4.72
CA GLN A 360 -19.87 -5.04 -4.75
C GLN A 360 -20.22 -5.81 -3.48
N HIS A 361 -20.96 -6.90 -3.63
CA HIS A 361 -21.32 -7.82 -2.55
C HIS A 361 -20.20 -8.84 -2.32
N ILE A 362 -19.82 -9.05 -1.06
CA ILE A 362 -18.94 -10.14 -0.63
C ILE A 362 -19.62 -10.90 0.51
N GLN A 363 -19.66 -12.23 0.42
CA GLN A 363 -20.17 -13.09 1.50
C GLN A 363 -19.23 -14.23 1.83
N VAL A 364 -19.26 -14.65 3.10
CA VAL A 364 -18.49 -15.78 3.64
C VAL A 364 -19.39 -17.01 3.84
N PRO A 365 -18.83 -18.25 3.84
CA PRO A 365 -19.58 -19.50 4.04
C PRO A 365 -20.34 -19.57 5.36
#